data_AF-A0A1Q6L4S9-F1
#
_entry.id   AF-A0A1Q6L4S9-F1
#
_cell.length_a   1.000
_cell.length_b   1.000
_cell.length_c   1.000
_cell.angle_alpha   90.00
_cell.angle_beta   90.00
_cell.angle_gamma   90.00
#
_symmetry.space_group_name_H-M   'P 1'
#
loop_
_entity.id
_entity.type
_entity.pdbx_description
1 polymer ?
#
loop_
_entity_poly.entity_id
_entity_poly.type
_entity_poly.pdbx_seq_one_letter_code
_entity_poly.pdbx_strand_id
1 'polypeptide(L)'
;MSVTLRVILIVCSFISFFLCIKKIKQSKLKVANSVTWMLGSIILILMSIFSNAVAWLSQKLGFLAPVNFVFLVMIAFLLIQVFIDNIHITELNEKIKDLDHYIALKEHKDNNK
;
A
#
# COMPACT_ATOMS: atom_id res chain seq x y z
N MET A 1 22.28 10.62 -15.93
CA MET A 1 21.64 10.27 -14.64
C MET A 1 22.49 10.85 -13.52
N SER A 2 22.01 11.85 -12.79
CA SER A 2 22.75 12.38 -11.63
C SER A 2 22.80 11.31 -10.54
N VAL A 3 24.02 11.02 -10.07
CA VAL A 3 24.32 10.05 -9.00
C VAL A 3 23.46 10.31 -7.75
N THR A 4 23.09 11.56 -7.52
CA THR A 4 22.26 12.02 -6.41
C THR A 4 20.89 11.34 -6.34
N LEU A 5 20.20 11.19 -7.48
CA LEU A 5 18.87 10.54 -7.51
C LEU A 5 18.95 9.04 -7.22
N ARG A 6 20.02 8.37 -7.69
CA ARG A 6 20.26 6.95 -7.40
C ARG A 6 20.47 6.70 -5.91
N VAL A 7 21.28 7.53 -5.26
CA VAL A 7 21.57 7.40 -3.83
C VAL A 7 20.31 7.63 -3.00
N ILE A 8 19.51 8.66 -3.31
CA ILE A 8 18.25 8.93 -2.60
C ILE A 8 17.24 7.78 -2.76
N LEU A 9 17.10 7.22 -3.96
CA LEU A 9 16.21 6.09 -4.21
C LEU A 9 16.62 4.83 -3.42
N ILE A 10 17.92 4.54 -3.36
CA ILE A 10 18.44 3.41 -2.58
C ILE A 10 18.16 3.61 -1.09
N VAL A 11 18.41 4.81 -0.55
CA VAL A 11 18.15 5.14 0.86
C VAL A 11 16.66 5.05 1.19
N CYS A 12 15.79 5.62 0.36
CA CYS A 12 14.34 5.53 0.54
C CYS A 12 13.82 4.10 0.45
N SER A 13 14.39 3.27 -0.44
CA SER A 13 14.01 1.86 -0.56
C SER A 13 14.39 1.05 0.66
N PHE A 14 15.61 1.24 1.19
CA PHE A 14 16.05 0.62 2.45
C PHE A 14 15.19 1.06 3.64
N ILE A 15 14.81 2.34 3.70
CA ILE A 15 13.92 2.87 4.74
C ILE A 15 12.53 2.24 4.65
N SER A 16 11.91 2.18 3.46
CA SER A 16 10.61 1.54 3.27
C SER A 16 10.64 0.05 3.63
N PHE A 17 11.70 -0.64 3.25
CA PHE A 17 11.91 -2.06 3.60
C PHE A 17 12.06 -2.25 5.11
N PHE A 18 12.85 -1.41 5.77
CA PHE A 18 13.02 -1.46 7.21
C PHE A 18 11.72 -1.13 7.97
N LEU A 19 10.95 -0.16 7.49
CA LEU A 19 9.63 0.16 8.04
C LEU A 19 8.64 -1.00 7.87
N CYS A 20 8.67 -1.70 6.74
CA CYS A 20 7.87 -2.92 6.52
C CYS A 20 8.24 -4.02 7.51
N ILE A 21 9.53 -4.32 7.68
CA ILE A 21 10.01 -5.33 8.64
C ILE A 21 9.64 -4.96 10.08
N LYS A 22 9.83 -3.69 10.44
CA LYS A 22 9.53 -3.19 11.79
C LYS A 22 8.02 -3.26 12.08
N LYS A 23 7.16 -2.95 11.09
CA LYS A 23 5.70 -3.10 11.21
C LYS A 23 5.26 -4.56 11.28
N ILE A 24 5.92 -5.48 10.56
CA ILE A 24 5.66 -6.93 10.65
C ILE A 24 5.96 -7.47 12.06
N LYS A 25 7.02 -6.98 12.71
CA LYS A 25 7.42 -7.45 14.06
C LYS A 25 6.53 -6.88 15.18
N GLN A 26 5.74 -5.83 14.94
CA GLN A 26 4.76 -5.28 15.89
C GLN A 26 3.37 -5.95 15.76
N SER A 27 3.32 -7.27 15.89
CA SER A 27 2.33 -8.10 16.62
C SER A 27 0.80 -7.86 16.57
N LYS A 28 0.17 -6.96 15.80
CA LYS A 28 -1.31 -6.79 15.88
C LYS A 28 -2.10 -6.43 14.61
N LEU A 29 -1.52 -6.45 13.41
CA LEU A 29 -2.30 -6.29 12.18
C LEU A 29 -2.20 -7.52 11.30
N LYS A 30 -3.36 -8.12 11.03
CA LYS A 30 -3.58 -9.31 10.19
C LYS A 30 -2.64 -9.29 8.99
N VAL A 31 -1.96 -10.43 8.80
CA VAL A 31 -0.95 -10.75 7.78
C VAL A 31 -1.27 -10.22 6.37
N ALA A 32 -2.53 -9.98 6.02
CA ALA A 32 -2.97 -9.42 4.74
C ALA A 32 -2.44 -8.01 4.42
N ASN A 33 -2.47 -7.05 5.35
CA ASN A 33 -2.15 -5.64 5.01
C ASN A 33 -0.64 -5.38 4.88
N SER A 34 0.18 -6.18 5.57
CA SER A 34 1.65 -6.07 5.48
C SER A 34 2.19 -6.66 4.17
N VAL A 35 1.46 -7.62 3.58
CA VAL A 35 1.85 -8.26 2.31
C VAL A 35 1.80 -7.26 1.16
N THR A 36 0.82 -6.36 1.11
CA THR A 36 0.74 -5.39 0.01
C THR A 36 1.84 -4.34 0.05
N TRP A 37 2.22 -3.88 1.24
CA TRP A 37 3.38 -2.99 1.42
C TRP A 37 4.71 -3.68 1.10
N MET A 38 4.81 -4.99 1.38
CA MET A 38 5.97 -5.81 1.01
C MET A 38 6.07 -5.96 -0.52
N LEU A 39 4.95 -6.23 -1.20
CA LEU A 39 4.86 -6.24 -2.67
C LEU A 39 5.24 -4.90 -3.30
N GLY A 40 4.73 -3.79 -2.77
CA GLY A 40 5.09 -2.44 -3.23
C GLY A 40 6.58 -2.15 -3.09
N SER A 41 7.20 -2.60 -2.00
CA SER A 41 8.64 -2.48 -1.78
C SER A 41 9.45 -3.33 -2.76
N ILE A 42 9.01 -4.55 -3.08
CA ILE A 42 9.64 -5.42 -4.08
C ILE A 42 9.56 -4.79 -5.47
N ILE A 43 8.41 -4.22 -5.84
CA ILE A 43 8.22 -3.51 -7.13
C ILE A 43 9.19 -2.34 -7.23
N LEU A 44 9.34 -1.55 -6.16
CA LEU A 44 10.30 -0.45 -6.11
C LEU A 44 11.76 -0.92 -6.27
N ILE A 45 12.14 -2.01 -5.61
CA ILE A 45 13.47 -2.60 -5.75
C ILE A 45 13.71 -3.08 -7.18
N LEU A 46 12.73 -3.76 -7.79
CA LEU A 46 12.80 -4.18 -9.19
C LEU A 46 13.00 -2.99 -10.12
N MET A 47 12.23 -1.90 -9.95
CA MET A 47 12.39 -0.70 -10.76
C MET A 47 13.76 -0.03 -10.58
N SER A 48 14.34 -0.11 -9.38
CA SER A 48 15.68 0.42 -9.09
C SER A 48 16.79 -0.41 -9.76
N ILE A 49 16.67 -1.74 -9.75
CA ILE A 49 17.64 -2.64 -10.39
C ILE A 49 17.56 -2.53 -11.93
N PHE A 50 16.34 -2.45 -12.47
CA PHE A 50 16.07 -2.38 -13.92
C PHE A 50 15.97 -0.92 -14.44
N SER A 51 16.76 0.00 -13.90
CA SER A 51 16.74 1.42 -14.28
C SER A 51 16.89 1.66 -15.80
N ASN A 52 17.62 0.81 -16.52
CA ASN A 52 17.78 0.90 -17.98
C ASN A 52 16.49 0.53 -18.74
N ALA A 53 15.76 -0.50 -18.29
CA ALA A 53 14.48 -0.87 -18.89
C ALA A 53 13.41 0.21 -18.64
N VAL A 54 13.40 0.77 -17.44
CA VAL A 54 12.53 1.88 -17.05
C VAL A 54 12.79 3.14 -17.90
N ALA A 55 14.05 3.47 -18.14
CA ALA A 55 14.43 4.60 -19.00
C ALA A 55 14.00 4.39 -20.46
N TRP A 56 14.17 3.18 -20.99
CA TRP A 56 13.76 2.83 -22.35
C TRP A 56 12.23 2.91 -22.53
N LEU A 57 11.47 2.37 -21.57
CA LEU A 57 10.01 2.42 -21.60
C LEU A 57 9.48 3.86 -21.44
N SER A 58 10.11 4.64 -20.55
CA SER A 58 9.83 6.06 -20.35
C SER A 58 10.00 6.86 -21.63
N GLN A 59 11.08 6.64 -22.39
CA GLN A 59 11.29 7.31 -23.68
C GLN A 59 10.24 6.89 -24.71
N LYS A 60 9.89 5.59 -24.80
CA LYS A 60 8.85 5.12 -25.72
C LYS A 60 7.47 5.70 -25.42
N LEU A 61 7.14 5.91 -24.16
CA LEU A 61 5.89 6.50 -23.70
C LEU A 61 5.89 8.05 -23.79
N GLY A 62 7.02 8.68 -24.11
CA GLY A 62 7.13 10.14 -24.27
C GLY A 62 7.36 10.92 -22.98
N PHE A 63 7.79 10.27 -21.89
CA PHE A 63 8.12 10.97 -20.65
C PHE A 63 9.48 11.66 -20.74
N LEU A 64 9.53 12.95 -20.39
CA LEU A 64 10.74 13.78 -20.37
C LEU A 64 11.83 13.25 -19.42
N ALA A 65 11.43 12.66 -18.29
CA ALA A 65 12.35 12.11 -17.31
C ALA A 65 11.86 10.74 -16.82
N PRO A 66 12.72 9.71 -16.77
CA PRO A 66 12.36 8.38 -16.25
C PRO A 66 11.80 8.35 -14.84
N VAL A 67 12.11 9.38 -14.03
CA VAL A 67 11.55 9.56 -12.69
C VAL A 67 10.02 9.77 -12.72
N ASN A 68 9.50 10.46 -13.74
CA ASN A 68 8.06 10.73 -13.86
C ASN A 68 7.28 9.44 -14.15
N PHE A 69 7.88 8.52 -14.91
CA PHE A 69 7.29 7.20 -15.14
C PHE A 69 7.24 6.38 -13.84
N VAL A 70 8.30 6.41 -13.03
CA VAL A 70 8.30 5.75 -11.70
C VAL A 70 7.23 6.35 -10.80
N PHE A 71 7.08 7.68 -10.79
CA PHE A 71 6.02 8.34 -10.04
C PHE A 71 4.63 7.93 -10.51
N LEU A 72 4.39 7.85 -11.83
CA LEU A 72 3.10 7.40 -12.35
C LEU A 72 2.76 5.99 -11.88
N VAL A 73 3.71 5.06 -11.99
CA VAL A 73 3.52 3.67 -11.53
C VAL A 73 3.25 3.61 -10.03
N MET A 74 3.99 4.39 -9.23
CA MET A 74 3.80 4.47 -7.79
C MET A 74 2.44 5.05 -7.40
N ILE A 75 2.02 6.15 -8.04
CA ILE A 75 0.72 6.76 -7.79
C ILE A 75 -0.40 5.79 -8.17
N ALA A 76 -0.29 5.12 -9.32
CA ALA A 76 -1.27 4.13 -9.76
C ALA A 76 -1.37 2.96 -8.78
N PHE A 77 -0.24 2.42 -8.32
CA PHE A 77 -0.19 1.37 -7.31
C PHE A 77 -0.86 1.82 -5.99
N LEU A 78 -0.52 3.02 -5.51
CA LEU A 78 -1.11 3.58 -4.29
C LEU A 78 -2.62 3.80 -4.44
N LEU A 79 -3.08 4.25 -5.61
CA LEU A 79 -4.51 4.46 -5.86
C LEU A 79 -5.29 3.14 -5.79
N ILE A 80 -4.76 2.06 -6.39
CA ILE A 80 -5.33 0.72 -6.28
C ILE A 80 -5.33 0.25 -4.82
N GLN A 81 -4.24 0.46 -4.09
CA GLN A 81 -4.13 0.08 -2.69
C GLN A 81 -5.18 0.80 -1.83
N VAL A 82 -5.30 2.12 -1.99
CA VAL A 82 -6.31 2.93 -1.29
C VAL A 82 -7.72 2.45 -1.61
N PHE A 83 -7.98 2.03 -2.85
CA PHE A 83 -9.28 1.50 -3.24
C PHE A 83 -9.58 0.17 -2.53
N ILE A 84 -8.61 -0.75 -2.48
CA ILE A 84 -8.73 -2.03 -1.74
C ILE A 84 -8.96 -1.77 -0.25
N ASP A 85 -8.23 -0.82 0.33
CA ASP A 85 -8.39 -0.45 1.74
C ASP A 85 -9.80 0.11 2.02
N ASN A 86 -10.35 0.91 1.11
CA ASN A 86 -11.74 1.40 1.21
C ASN A 86 -12.77 0.26 1.19
N ILE A 87 -12.57 -0.76 0.36
CA ILE A 87 -13.45 -1.96 0.34
C ILE A 87 -13.40 -2.66 1.70
N HIS A 88 -12.20 -2.92 2.23
CA HIS A 88 -12.06 -3.57 3.54
C HIS A 88 -12.68 -2.77 4.69
N ILE A 89 -12.52 -1.43 4.67
CA ILE A 89 -13.15 -0.54 5.65
C ILE A 89 -14.68 -0.63 5.53
N THR A 90 -15.21 -0.65 4.31
CA THR A 90 -16.66 -0.75 4.07
C THR A 90 -17.22 -2.07 4.60
N GLU A 91 -16.57 -3.20 4.32
CA GLU A 91 -16.97 -4.51 4.87
C GLU A 91 -16.92 -4.55 6.40
N LEU A 92 -15.93 -3.89 7.01
CA LEU A 92 -15.81 -3.84 8.45
C LEU A 92 -16.92 -2.99 9.08
N ASN A 93 -17.26 -1.86 8.46
CA ASN A 93 -18.36 -1.00 8.90
C ASN A 93 -19.71 -1.72 8.86
N GLU A 94 -19.99 -2.49 7.80
CA GLU A 94 -21.22 -3.30 7.74
C GLU A 94 -21.29 -4.34 8.87
N LYS A 95 -20.18 -5.02 9.18
CA LYS A 95 -20.13 -5.98 10.31
C LYS A 95 -20.35 -5.30 11.66
N ILE A 96 -19.83 -4.09 11.85
CA ILE A 96 -20.06 -3.31 13.08
C ILE A 96 -21.53 -2.93 13.19
N LYS A 97 -22.15 -2.50 12.09
CA LYS A 97 -23.57 -2.15 12.04
C LYS A 97 -24.47 -3.35 12.35
N ASP A 98 -24.16 -4.53 11.81
CA ASP A 98 -24.89 -5.77 12.12
C ASP A 98 -24.78 -6.14 13.60
N LEU A 99 -23.60 -5.96 14.20
CA LEU A 99 -23.38 -6.21 15.61
C LEU A 99 -24.14 -5.21 16.49
N ASP A 100 -24.17 -3.95 16.10
CA ASP A 100 -24.92 -2.89 16.80
C ASP A 100 -26.43 -3.18 16.78
N HIS A 101 -26.98 -3.57 15.62
CA HIS A 101 -28.36 -4.04 15.50
C HIS A 101 -28.65 -5.25 16.39
N TYR A 102 -27.74 -6.23 16.46
CA TYR A 102 -27.89 -7.39 17.32
C TYR A 102 -27.94 -7.00 18.81
N ILE A 103 -27.06 -6.10 19.24
CA ILE A 103 -27.03 -5.58 20.62
C ILE A 103 -28.33 -4.85 20.95
N ALA A 104 -28.78 -3.95 20.08
CA ALA A 104 -30.04 -3.22 20.27
C ALA A 104 -31.25 -4.16 20.38
N LEU A 105 -31.33 -5.19 19.53
CA LEU A 105 -32.42 -6.17 19.58
C LEU A 105 -32.40 -7.01 20.86
N LYS A 106 -31.20 -7.34 21.36
CA LYS A 106 -31.00 -8.07 22.61
C LYS A 106 -31.45 -7.23 23.81
N GLU A 107 -31.01 -5.98 23.87
CA GLU A 107 -31.33 -5.06 24.95
C GLU A 107 -32.83 -4.73 25.01
N HIS A 108 -33.50 -4.60 23.85
CA HIS A 108 -34.95 -4.43 23.80
C HIS A 108 -35.73 -5.66 24.31
N LYS A 109 -35.21 -6.88 24.08
CA LYS A 109 -35.82 -8.11 24.61
C LYS A 109 -35.63 -8.26 26.12
N ASP A 110 -34.48 -7.88 26.64
CA ASP A 110 -34.20 -7.95 28.07
C ASP A 110 -34.98 -6.89 28.86
N ASN A 111 -35.21 -5.70 28.31
CA ASN A 111 -36.02 -4.65 28.94
C ASN A 111 -37.55 -4.90 28.90
N ASN A 112 -38.03 -5.83 28.06
CA ASN A 112 -39.46 -6.20 27.95
C ASN A 112 -39.81 -7.50 28.70
N LYS A 113 -38.90 -8.00 29.56
CA LYS A 113 -39.15 -9.11 30.51
C LYS A 113 -39.31 -8.57 31.92
#